data_AF-A0A0C1H6Z7-F1
#
_entry.id   AF-A0A0C1H6Z7-F1
#
_cell.length_a   1.000
_cell.length_b   1.000
_cell.length_c   1.000
_cell.angle_alpha   90.00
_cell.angle_beta   90.00
_cell.angle_gamma   90.00
#
_symmetry.space_group_name_H-M   'P 1'
#
loop_
_entity.id
_entity.type
_entity.pdbx_description
1 polymer ?
#
loop_
_entity_poly.entity_id
_entity_poly.type
_entity_poly.pdbx_seq_one_letter_code
_entity_poly.pdbx_strand_id
1 'polypeptide(L)'
;MVNTLTNADNHKNGTTISPNDSTVTSIKQLPDELLLHIFSFLQAFDLLEVELTCHRWKNLAEDETLWKELGRKHFEKYWVDEKPYKESYFVAHRVKRRYEKTMTFLGSLKQVERNFELAKYIGLP
;
A
#
# COMPACT_ATOMS: atom_id res chain seq x y z
N MET A 1 64.82 -25.64 -39.82
CA MET A 1 63.88 -26.58 -40.48
C MET A 1 62.57 -26.46 -39.70
N VAL A 2 61.59 -25.70 -40.20
CA VAL A 2 60.41 -26.17 -40.99
C VAL A 2 59.55 -27.12 -40.14
N ASN A 3 58.26 -26.93 -39.82
CA ASN A 3 57.24 -25.92 -40.15
C ASN A 3 56.09 -25.96 -39.11
N THR A 4 55.42 -24.81 -39.01
CA THR A 4 54.01 -24.50 -38.70
C THR A 4 52.96 -25.62 -38.73
N LEU A 5 51.93 -25.49 -37.86
CA LEU A 5 50.47 -25.53 -38.14
C LEU A 5 49.71 -25.09 -36.85
N THR A 6 49.19 -23.86 -36.80
CA THR A 6 47.75 -23.50 -36.88
C THR A 6 46.86 -23.97 -35.71
N ASN A 7 46.30 -23.03 -34.94
CA ASN A 7 44.88 -22.69 -35.09
C ASN A 7 44.50 -21.47 -34.25
N ALA A 8 43.98 -20.47 -34.96
CA ALA A 8 43.20 -19.39 -34.40
C ALA A 8 41.84 -19.95 -34.00
N ASP A 9 41.35 -19.57 -32.81
CA ASP A 9 39.92 -19.60 -32.55
C ASP A 9 39.46 -18.22 -32.09
N ASN A 10 38.87 -17.51 -33.06
CA ASN A 10 38.23 -16.23 -32.88
C ASN A 10 36.77 -16.50 -32.54
N HIS A 11 36.43 -16.63 -31.26
CA HIS A 11 35.04 -16.46 -30.87
C HIS A 11 34.77 -14.98 -30.59
N LYS A 12 34.47 -14.28 -31.68
CA LYS A 12 33.73 -13.01 -31.67
C LYS A 12 32.39 -13.24 -30.99
N ASN A 13 32.24 -12.69 -29.79
CA ASN A 13 30.93 -12.39 -29.23
C ASN A 13 30.86 -10.87 -29.03
N GLY A 14 30.97 -10.15 -30.14
CA GLY A 14 30.41 -8.81 -30.20
C GLY A 14 28.91 -8.96 -30.07
N THR A 15 28.40 -8.82 -28.85
CA THR A 15 26.97 -8.60 -28.62
C THR A 15 26.65 -7.24 -29.21
N THR A 16 26.26 -7.25 -30.48
CA THR A 16 25.50 -6.20 -31.11
C THR A 16 24.24 -5.98 -30.29
N ILE A 17 24.29 -5.02 -29.37
CA ILE A 17 23.11 -4.49 -28.68
C ILE A 17 22.27 -3.83 -29.78
N SER A 18 21.23 -4.54 -30.21
CA SER A 18 20.16 -4.00 -31.04
C SER A 18 19.48 -2.85 -30.28
N PRO A 19 19.34 -1.64 -30.85
CA PRO A 19 18.81 -0.48 -30.12
C PRO A 19 17.31 -0.50 -29.77
N ASN A 20 16.55 -1.57 -30.02
CA ASN A 20 15.08 -1.47 -30.11
C ASN A 20 14.22 -2.31 -29.16
N ASP A 21 14.76 -3.06 -28.20
CA ASP A 21 13.93 -3.82 -27.25
C ASP A 21 14.12 -3.34 -25.81
N SER A 22 13.73 -2.09 -25.52
CA SER A 22 13.56 -1.64 -24.13
C SER A 22 12.23 -2.15 -23.56
N THR A 23 11.93 -3.44 -23.73
CA THR A 23 10.83 -4.08 -23.01
C THR A 23 11.21 -4.08 -21.54
N VAL A 24 10.57 -3.21 -20.75
CA VAL A 24 10.59 -3.30 -19.28
C VAL A 24 10.11 -4.70 -18.92
N THR A 25 11.03 -5.59 -18.60
CA THR A 25 10.76 -7.01 -18.38
C THR A 25 10.51 -7.30 -16.90
N SER A 26 10.74 -6.32 -16.02
CA SER A 26 10.53 -6.44 -14.59
C SER A 26 10.05 -5.14 -13.95
N ILE A 27 9.11 -5.25 -12.99
CA ILE A 27 8.64 -4.14 -12.16
C ILE A 27 9.80 -3.40 -11.45
N LYS A 28 10.91 -4.10 -11.20
CA LYS A 28 12.13 -3.53 -10.60
C LYS A 28 12.82 -2.48 -11.48
N GLN A 29 12.52 -2.42 -12.77
CA GLN A 29 13.10 -1.46 -13.71
C GLN A 29 12.26 -0.18 -13.85
N LEU A 30 11.05 -0.15 -13.28
CA LEU A 30 10.23 1.06 -13.29
C LEU A 30 10.94 2.19 -12.51
N PRO A 31 10.80 3.46 -12.91
CA PRO A 31 11.19 4.62 -12.12
C PRO A 31 10.47 4.68 -10.77
N ASP A 32 11.06 5.38 -9.80
CA ASP A 32 10.49 5.54 -8.45
C ASP A 32 9.13 6.24 -8.49
N GLU A 33 8.95 7.21 -9.40
CA GLU A 33 7.70 7.96 -9.55
C GLU A 33 6.55 7.05 -10.00
N LEU A 34 6.82 6.09 -10.89
CA LEU A 34 5.80 5.13 -11.33
C LEU A 34 5.49 4.11 -10.24
N LEU A 35 6.48 3.67 -9.46
CA LEU A 35 6.25 2.81 -8.31
C LEU A 35 5.43 3.51 -7.23
N LEU A 36 5.76 4.77 -6.90
CA LEU A 36 4.97 5.60 -5.98
C LEU A 36 3.54 5.80 -6.48
N HIS A 37 3.36 6.04 -7.77
CA HIS A 37 2.03 6.14 -8.36
C HIS A 37 1.24 4.83 -8.21
N ILE A 38 1.87 3.68 -8.47
CA ILE A 38 1.23 2.36 -8.23
C ILE A 38 0.87 2.20 -6.75
N PHE A 39 1.79 2.54 -5.85
CA PHE A 39 1.57 2.44 -4.40
C PHE A 39 0.44 3.37 -3.92
N SER A 40 0.20 4.50 -4.59
CA SER A 40 -0.88 5.43 -4.25
C SER A 40 -2.31 4.85 -4.41
N PHE A 41 -2.43 3.72 -5.10
CA PHE A 41 -3.69 2.97 -5.24
C PHE A 41 -3.91 1.91 -4.15
N LEU A 42 -2.88 1.62 -3.35
CA LEU A 42 -2.93 0.57 -2.33
C LEU A 42 -3.57 1.07 -1.02
N GLN A 43 -4.13 0.14 -0.25
CA GLN A 43 -4.58 0.46 1.10
C GLN A 43 -3.39 0.52 2.07
N ALA A 44 -3.59 1.17 3.22
CA ALA A 44 -2.54 1.32 4.23
C ALA A 44 -1.90 0.00 4.67
N PHE A 45 -2.67 -1.08 4.76
CA PHE A 45 -2.14 -2.38 5.17
C PHE A 45 -1.34 -3.06 4.05
N ASP A 46 -1.78 -2.92 2.80
CA ASP A 46 -1.04 -3.42 1.63
C ASP A 46 0.32 -2.69 1.51
N LEU A 47 0.38 -1.40 1.85
CA LEU A 47 1.63 -0.64 1.89
C LEU A 47 2.61 -1.18 2.95
N LEU A 48 2.12 -1.66 4.09
CA LEU A 48 2.97 -2.32 5.09
C LEU A 48 3.55 -3.62 4.54
N GLU A 49 2.84 -4.35 3.67
CA GLU A 49 3.37 -5.54 3.01
C GLU A 49 4.41 -5.17 1.95
N VAL A 50 4.17 -4.10 1.19
CA VAL A 50 5.13 -3.53 0.22
C VAL A 50 6.47 -3.21 0.89
N GLU A 51 6.45 -2.66 2.11
CA GLU A 51 7.68 -2.36 2.89
C GLU A 51 8.54 -3.59 3.18
N LEU A 52 7.93 -4.78 3.22
CA LEU A 52 8.61 -6.04 3.54
C LEU A 52 9.26 -6.70 2.32
N THR A 53 9.01 -6.19 1.11
CA THR A 53 9.48 -6.82 -0.13
C THR A 53 10.97 -6.59 -0.42
N CYS A 54 11.45 -5.34 -0.37
CA CYS A 54 12.84 -4.96 -0.56
C CYS A 54 13.12 -3.53 -0.06
N HIS A 55 14.40 -3.17 0.11
CA HIS A 55 14.81 -1.85 0.62
C HIS A 55 14.27 -0.67 -0.21
N ARG A 56 14.24 -0.81 -1.54
CA ARG A 56 13.72 0.25 -2.42
C ARG A 56 12.24 0.49 -2.17
N TRP A 57 11.46 -0.58 -2.06
CA TRP A 57 10.02 -0.50 -1.84
C TRP A 57 9.70 0.00 -0.43
N LYS A 58 10.50 -0.38 0.57
CA LYS A 58 10.41 0.19 1.92
C LYS A 58 10.54 1.70 1.90
N ASN A 59 11.59 2.23 1.27
CA ASN A 59 11.82 3.68 1.23
C ASN A 59 10.68 4.43 0.52
N LEU A 60 10.16 3.87 -0.57
CA LEU A 60 9.05 4.48 -1.33
C LEU A 60 7.71 4.37 -0.58
N ALA A 61 7.45 3.26 0.10
CA ALA A 61 6.23 3.09 0.90
C ALA A 61 6.23 3.94 2.17
N GLU A 62 7.37 4.41 2.64
CA GLU A 62 7.49 5.40 3.73
C GLU A 62 7.33 6.86 3.25
N ASP A 63 7.06 7.11 1.95
CA ASP A 63 6.94 8.46 1.41
C ASP A 63 5.80 9.28 2.06
N GLU A 64 6.15 10.48 2.54
CA GLU A 64 5.21 11.35 3.24
C GLU A 64 4.06 11.82 2.34
N THR A 65 4.30 12.05 1.04
CA THR A 65 3.24 12.53 0.14
C THR A 65 2.19 11.45 -0.09
N LEU A 66 2.62 10.20 -0.15
CA LEU A 66 1.79 9.02 -0.25
C LEU A 66 0.88 8.86 0.98
N TRP A 67 1.43 8.90 2.20
CA TRP A 67 0.63 8.82 3.42
C TRP A 67 -0.30 10.03 3.63
N LYS A 68 0.14 11.23 3.24
CA LYS A 68 -0.69 12.43 3.27
C LYS A 68 -1.91 12.29 2.36
N GLU A 69 -1.72 11.80 1.14
CA GLU A 69 -2.82 11.60 0.19
C GLU A 69 -3.77 10.49 0.64
N LEU A 70 -3.23 9.37 1.12
CA LEU A 70 -4.01 8.26 1.66
C LEU A 70 -4.86 8.70 2.86
N GLY A 71 -4.27 9.49 3.77
CA GLY A 71 -4.97 10.09 4.91
C GLY A 71 -6.13 10.99 4.47
N ARG A 72 -5.90 11.89 3.50
CA ARG A 72 -6.96 12.73 2.92
C ARG A 72 -8.10 11.90 2.32
N LYS A 73 -7.78 10.85 1.54
CA LYS A 73 -8.78 9.97 0.91
C LYS A 73 -9.64 9.21 1.93
N HIS A 74 -9.04 8.71 3.02
CA HIS A 74 -9.74 7.83 3.98
C HIS A 74 -10.45 8.59 5.13
N PHE A 75 -9.95 9.77 5.48
CA PHE A 75 -10.39 10.50 6.66
C PHE A 75 -10.99 11.87 6.37
N GLU A 76 -10.94 12.39 5.14
CA GLU A 76 -11.51 13.65 4.63
C GLU A 76 -11.79 14.76 5.68
N LYS A 77 -12.85 14.61 6.49
CA LYS A 77 -13.26 15.54 7.55
C LYS A 77 -12.40 15.55 8.82
N TYR A 78 -11.72 14.47 9.14
CA TYR A 78 -10.99 14.24 10.39
C TYR A 78 -9.48 14.24 10.21
N TRP A 79 -8.98 14.51 9.01
CA TRP A 79 -7.56 14.55 8.74
C TRP A 79 -6.95 15.85 9.27
N VAL A 80 -6.07 15.72 10.26
CA VAL A 80 -5.18 16.81 10.67
C VAL A 80 -3.89 16.63 9.87
N ASP A 81 -3.47 17.67 9.16
CA ASP A 81 -2.27 17.66 8.30
C ASP A 81 -1.00 17.78 9.15
N GLU A 82 -0.83 16.86 10.11
CA GLU A 82 0.25 16.84 11.09
C GLU A 82 1.19 15.67 10.79
N LYS A 83 2.48 16.01 10.63
CA LYS A 83 3.54 15.04 10.37
C LYS A 83 4.02 14.37 11.66
N PRO A 84 4.55 13.13 11.58
CA PRO A 84 4.66 12.30 10.37
C PRO A 84 3.31 11.66 9.96
N TYR A 85 3.04 11.60 8.65
CA TYR A 85 1.70 11.27 8.15
C TYR A 85 1.31 9.81 8.31
N LYS A 86 2.29 8.89 8.28
CA LYS A 86 2.05 7.45 8.46
C LYS A 86 1.50 7.15 9.85
N GLU A 87 2.12 7.69 10.89
CA GLU A 87 1.69 7.55 12.28
C GLU A 87 0.32 8.21 12.49
N SER A 88 0.15 9.43 11.99
CA SER A 88 -1.13 10.14 12.01
C SER A 88 -2.25 9.33 11.36
N TYR A 89 -1.97 8.62 10.26
CA TYR A 89 -2.91 7.70 9.62
C TYR A 89 -3.36 6.59 10.57
N PHE A 90 -2.44 5.90 11.23
CA PHE A 90 -2.81 4.79 12.12
C PHE A 90 -3.52 5.27 13.39
N VAL A 91 -3.19 6.46 13.90
CA VAL A 91 -3.94 7.10 14.99
C VAL A 91 -5.38 7.39 14.56
N ALA A 92 -5.57 8.08 13.44
CA ALA A 92 -6.89 8.39 12.90
C ALA A 92 -7.71 7.12 12.63
N HIS A 93 -7.09 6.09 12.05
CA HIS A 93 -7.72 4.79 11.80
C HIS A 93 -8.22 4.14 13.09
N ARG A 94 -7.39 4.13 14.16
CA ARG A 94 -7.77 3.57 15.47
C ARG A 94 -8.94 4.33 16.09
N VAL A 95 -8.93 5.66 16.02
CA VAL A 95 -10.02 6.51 16.54
C VAL A 95 -11.32 6.25 15.79
N LYS A 96 -11.28 6.24 14.46
CA LYS A 96 -12.44 5.95 13.60
C LYS A 96 -13.04 4.58 13.92
N ARG A 97 -12.20 3.54 13.97
CA ARG A 97 -12.65 2.17 14.30
C ARG A 97 -13.25 2.06 15.69
N ARG A 98 -12.72 2.78 16.68
CA ARG A 98 -13.31 2.82 18.03
C ARG A 98 -14.67 3.52 18.01
N TYR A 99 -14.78 4.65 17.35
CA TYR A 99 -16.04 5.38 17.20
C TYR A 99 -17.12 4.50 16.55
N GLU A 100 -16.80 3.84 15.43
CA GLU A 100 -17.72 2.91 14.74
C GLU A 100 -18.19 1.78 15.66
N LYS A 101 -17.28 1.17 16.44
CA LYS A 101 -17.63 0.15 17.43
C LYS A 101 -18.54 0.68 18.54
N THR A 102 -18.26 1.87 19.05
CA THR A 102 -19.10 2.51 20.07
C THR A 102 -20.48 2.83 19.50
N MET A 103 -20.57 3.39 18.30
CA MET A 103 -21.83 3.75 17.66
C MET A 103 -22.68 2.53 17.30
N THR A 104 -22.06 1.44 16.83
CA THR A 104 -22.76 0.17 16.59
C THR A 104 -23.30 -0.42 17.89
N PHE A 105 -22.50 -0.44 18.96
CA PHE A 105 -22.96 -0.90 20.28
C PHE A 105 -24.12 -0.06 20.83
N LEU A 106 -24.00 1.27 20.78
CA LEU A 106 -25.08 2.18 21.21
C LEU A 106 -26.35 2.01 20.37
N GLY A 107 -26.22 1.74 19.07
CA GLY A 107 -27.35 1.40 18.20
C GLY A 107 -28.08 0.14 18.66
N SER A 108 -27.33 -0.91 18.98
CA SER A 108 -27.87 -2.17 19.50
C SER A 108 -28.56 -1.98 20.86
N LEU A 109 -27.97 -1.20 21.78
CA LEU A 109 -28.59 -0.90 23.08
C LEU A 109 -29.95 -0.20 22.91
N LYS A 110 -30.02 0.82 22.06
CA LYS A 110 -31.28 1.52 21.76
C LYS A 110 -32.35 0.59 21.19
N GLN A 111 -31.96 -0.42 20.41
CA GLN A 111 -32.90 -1.42 19.91
C GLN A 111 -33.42 -2.31 21.03
N VAL A 112 -32.55 -2.76 21.95
CA VAL A 112 -32.94 -3.58 23.11
C VAL A 112 -33.88 -2.80 24.03
N GLU A 113 -33.56 -1.55 24.34
CA GLU A 113 -34.42 -0.67 25.16
C GLU A 113 -35.82 -0.53 24.53
N ARG A 114 -35.90 -0.28 23.22
CA ARG A 114 -37.20 -0.23 22.51
C ARG A 114 -37.95 -1.55 22.58
N ASN A 115 -37.27 -2.68 22.39
CA ASN A 115 -37.89 -4.00 22.44
C ASN A 115 -38.43 -4.31 23.85
N PHE A 116 -37.70 -3.91 24.89
CA PHE A 116 -38.12 -4.06 26.29
C PHE A 116 -39.36 -3.22 26.61
N GLU A 117 -39.39 -1.96 26.17
CA GLU A 117 -40.59 -1.12 26.34
C GLU A 117 -41.81 -1.70 25.61
N LEU A 118 -41.64 -2.16 24.36
CA LEU A 118 -42.72 -2.83 23.63
C LEU A 118 -43.21 -4.11 24.33
N ALA A 119 -42.32 -4.90 24.91
CA ALA A 119 -42.67 -6.11 25.66
C ALA A 119 -43.58 -5.80 26.87
N LYS A 120 -43.31 -4.70 27.58
CA LYS A 120 -44.19 -4.20 28.66
C LYS A 120 -45.57 -3.81 28.13
N TYR A 121 -45.64 -3.13 26.98
CA TYR A 121 -46.91 -2.70 26.38
C TYR A 121 -47.79 -3.87 25.91
N ILE A 122 -47.19 -4.98 25.48
CA ILE A 122 -47.93 -6.17 25.00
C ILE A 122 -48.13 -7.24 26.08
N GLY A 123 -47.77 -6.95 27.34
CA GLY A 123 -48.07 -7.83 28.48
C GLY A 123 -47.26 -9.13 28.51
N LEU A 124 -46.08 -9.16 27.87
CA LEU A 124 -45.11 -10.23 28.12
C LEU A 124 -44.51 -10.02 29.53
N PRO A 125 -44.33 -11.09 30.34
CA PRO A 125 -43.84 -10.98 31.72
C PRO A 125 -42.43 -10.39 31.81
#